data_AF-A0A7J9N992-F1
#
_entry.id   AF-A0A7J9N992-F1
#
_cell.length_a   1.000
_cell.length_b   1.000
_cell.length_c   1.000
_cell.angle_alpha   90.00
_cell.angle_beta   90.00
_cell.angle_gamma   90.00
#
_symmetry.space_group_name_H-M   'P 1'
#
loop_
_entity.id
_entity.type
_entity.pdbx_description
1 polymer ?
#
loop_
_entity_poly.entity_id
_entity_poly.type
_entity_poly.pdbx_seq_one_letter_code
_entity_poly.pdbx_strand_id
1 'polypeptide(L)'
;KRITVGVTITPKYHGWWSKRINDNIPRPIEECGRSINEHLRVVPSELEIIKQDFEKRSSEFGKKVEQLEEKKICLGLDVDIHKMEAEKLKKGKNNAEEDLDSLKIDCKKLRLSMRITSVGKTSEQWQQETRKKKPKLISVKRNFKMPELKRAF
;
A
#
# COMPACT_ATOMS: atom_id res chain seq x y z
N LYS A 1 34.61 -3.21 40.46
CA LYS A 1 33.18 -3.36 40.13
C LYS A 1 32.80 -4.82 40.41
N ARG A 2 32.02 -5.08 41.45
CA ARG A 2 31.54 -6.43 41.81
C ARG A 2 30.40 -6.79 40.87
N ILE A 3 30.49 -7.92 40.20
CA ILE A 3 29.40 -8.46 39.37
C ILE A 3 28.43 -9.12 40.34
N THR A 4 27.36 -8.40 40.69
CA THR A 4 26.21 -8.96 41.40
C THR A 4 25.46 -9.83 40.41
N VAL A 5 25.85 -11.10 40.32
CA VAL A 5 25.06 -12.14 39.64
C VAL A 5 23.84 -12.35 40.52
N GLY A 6 22.71 -11.78 40.10
CA GLY A 6 21.41 -12.09 40.67
C GLY A 6 21.19 -13.59 40.53
N VAL A 7 21.35 -14.30 41.64
CA VAL A 7 21.09 -15.72 41.77
C VAL A 7 19.57 -15.88 41.65
N THR A 8 19.08 -16.01 40.42
CA THR A 8 17.69 -16.34 40.11
C THR A 8 17.49 -17.84 40.36
N ILE A 9 17.62 -18.26 41.63
CA ILE A 9 17.24 -19.61 42.04
C ILE A 9 15.72 -19.70 41.90
N THR A 10 15.27 -20.53 40.97
CA THR A 10 13.86 -20.78 40.72
C THR A 10 13.19 -21.34 41.98
N PRO A 11 11.99 -20.88 42.36
CA PRO A 11 11.33 -21.25 43.61
C PRO A 11 11.08 -22.77 43.75
N LYS A 12 11.03 -23.50 42.62
CA LYS A 12 10.99 -24.97 42.59
C LYS A 12 12.22 -25.62 43.22
N TYR A 13 13.42 -25.08 42.99
CA TYR A 13 14.67 -25.61 43.54
C TYR A 13 14.70 -25.46 45.07
N HIS A 14 14.32 -24.29 45.59
CA HIS A 14 14.24 -24.07 47.03
C HIS A 14 13.20 -24.98 47.70
N GLY A 15 12.01 -25.15 47.09
CA GLY A 15 11.00 -26.07 47.61
C GLY A 15 11.41 -27.55 47.58
N TRP A 16 12.28 -27.93 46.64
CA TRP A 16 12.92 -29.25 46.59
C TRP A 16 14.00 -29.40 47.67
N TRP A 17 14.84 -28.37 47.86
CA TRP A 17 15.92 -28.36 48.86
C TRP A 17 15.39 -28.37 50.31
N SER A 18 14.36 -27.59 50.61
CA SER A 18 13.75 -27.51 51.96
C SER A 18 13.12 -28.83 52.43
N LYS A 19 12.85 -29.78 51.52
CA LYS A 19 12.33 -31.11 51.87
C LYS A 19 13.42 -32.12 52.23
N ARG A 20 14.69 -31.85 51.93
CA ARG A 20 15.83 -32.71 52.24
C ARG A 20 16.53 -32.27 53.52
N ILE A 21 15.82 -32.34 54.65
CA ILE A 21 16.46 -32.19 55.96
C ILE A 21 17.30 -33.46 56.21
N ASN A 22 18.54 -33.45 55.72
CA ASN A 22 19.69 -34.26 56.12
C ASN A 22 19.46 -35.78 56.33
N ASP A 23 19.48 -36.54 55.21
CA ASP A 23 19.26 -37.99 55.16
C ASP A 23 20.45 -38.88 55.64
N ASN A 24 21.43 -38.33 56.39
CA ASN A 24 22.59 -39.12 56.84
C ASN A 24 22.45 -39.76 58.25
N ILE A 25 21.26 -39.72 58.87
CA ILE A 25 20.98 -40.46 60.10
C ILE A 25 19.76 -41.34 59.85
N PRO A 26 19.89 -42.68 59.85
CA PRO A 26 18.73 -43.56 59.78
C PRO A 26 17.92 -43.39 61.06
N ARG A 27 16.81 -42.66 60.99
CA ARG A 27 15.80 -42.63 62.05
C ARG A 27 14.98 -43.91 61.96
N PRO A 28 14.74 -44.66 63.06
CA PRO A 28 13.90 -45.85 63.02
C PRO A 28 12.51 -45.48 62.52
N ILE A 29 11.99 -46.25 61.57
CA ILE A 29 10.68 -46.06 60.97
C ILE A 29 9.62 -46.48 61.99
N GLU A 30 9.14 -45.53 62.79
CA GLU A 30 7.88 -45.61 63.52
C GLU A 30 6.88 -44.67 62.84
N GLU A 31 6.13 -45.19 61.86
CA GLU A 31 4.73 -44.82 61.60
C GLU A 31 4.20 -45.56 60.37
N CYS A 32 3.45 -46.62 60.65
CA CYS A 32 2.67 -47.41 59.72
C CYS A 32 1.44 -46.59 59.27
N GLY A 33 1.59 -45.79 58.20
CA GLY A 33 0.50 -44.98 57.63
C GLY A 33 0.66 -44.52 56.18
N ARG A 34 1.88 -44.50 55.62
CA ARG A 34 2.09 -44.19 54.19
C ARG A 34 1.98 -45.45 53.34
N SER A 35 1.12 -45.40 52.32
CA SER A 35 1.00 -46.49 51.35
C SER A 35 2.34 -46.76 50.65
N ILE A 36 2.60 -48.01 50.27
CA ILE A 36 3.78 -48.42 49.47
C ILE A 36 3.93 -47.56 48.20
N ASN A 37 2.81 -47.09 47.65
CA ASN A 37 2.76 -46.23 46.47
C ASN A 37 3.43 -44.86 46.71
N GLU A 38 3.40 -44.34 47.94
CA GLU A 38 4.04 -43.08 48.32
C GLU A 38 5.57 -43.21 48.44
N HIS A 39 6.06 -44.41 48.78
CA HIS A 39 7.50 -44.75 48.83
C HIS A 39 8.07 -45.06 47.44
N LEU A 40 7.24 -45.48 46.48
CA LEU A 40 7.61 -45.70 45.07
C LEU A 40 7.53 -44.41 44.22
N ARG A 41 7.27 -43.25 44.84
CA ARG A 41 7.16 -41.98 44.13
C ARG A 41 8.54 -41.54 43.64
N VAL A 42 8.85 -41.91 42.40
CA VAL A 42 10.10 -41.54 41.72
C VAL A 42 10.18 -40.01 41.64
N VAL A 43 11.11 -39.43 42.42
CA VAL A 43 11.43 -38.01 42.35
C VAL A 43 12.38 -37.82 41.17
N PRO A 44 12.04 -36.96 40.19
CA PRO A 44 12.93 -36.69 39.07
C PRO A 44 14.29 -36.19 39.54
N SER A 45 15.35 -36.64 38.86
CA SER A 45 16.70 -36.16 39.16
C SER A 45 16.88 -34.69 38.75
N GLU A 46 17.85 -34.00 39.33
CA GLU A 46 18.17 -32.61 38.93
C GLU A 46 18.48 -32.52 37.42
N LEU A 47 19.16 -33.52 36.86
CA LEU A 47 19.48 -33.59 35.43
C LEU A 47 18.23 -33.75 34.56
N GLU A 48 17.25 -34.53 35.03
CA GLU A 48 15.99 -34.75 34.32
C GLU A 48 15.15 -33.46 34.29
N ILE A 49 15.14 -32.70 35.38
CA ILE A 49 14.49 -31.38 35.45
C ILE A 49 15.19 -30.40 34.49
N ILE A 50 16.52 -30.33 34.51
CA ILE A 50 17.29 -29.43 33.63
C ILE A 50 17.06 -29.78 32.16
N LYS A 51 17.04 -31.08 31.82
CA LYS A 51 16.77 -31.54 30.46
C LYS A 51 15.38 -31.11 29.99
N GLN A 52 14.36 -31.31 30.81
CA GLN A 52 12.99 -30.92 30.48
C GLN A 52 12.85 -29.40 30.28
N ASP A 53 13.51 -28.59 31.13
CA ASP A 53 13.52 -27.13 30.99
C ASP A 53 14.26 -26.66 29.73
N PHE A 54 15.31 -27.37 29.32
CA PHE A 54 16.04 -27.09 28.09
C PHE A 54 15.21 -27.43 26.85
N GLU A 55 14.55 -28.59 26.83
CA GLU A 55 13.66 -29.01 25.74
C GLU A 55 12.50 -28.03 25.59
N LYS A 56 11.88 -27.61 26.70
CA LYS A 56 10.81 -26.61 26.70
C LYS A 56 11.27 -25.30 26.08
N ARG A 57 12.41 -24.74 26.54
CA ARG A 57 12.96 -23.49 26.01
C ARG A 57 13.33 -23.62 24.53
N SER A 58 13.91 -24.75 24.13
CA SER A 58 14.26 -25.01 22.73
C SER A 58 13.03 -25.05 21.83
N SER A 59 11.94 -25.67 22.28
CA SER A 59 10.66 -25.66 21.56
C SER A 59 10.06 -24.26 21.44
N GLU A 60 10.09 -23.46 22.51
CA GLU A 60 9.64 -22.07 22.48
C GLU A 60 10.47 -21.21 21.51
N PHE A 61 11.79 -21.42 21.45
CA PHE A 61 12.65 -20.77 20.48
C PHE A 61 12.33 -21.20 19.04
N GLY A 62 12.12 -22.49 18.79
CA GLY A 62 11.72 -22.99 17.47
C GLY A 62 10.47 -22.31 16.95
N LYS A 63 9.42 -22.20 17.78
CA LYS A 63 8.17 -21.49 17.42
C LYS A 63 8.39 -20.01 17.12
N LYS A 64 9.28 -19.33 17.86
CA LYS A 64 9.62 -17.92 17.61
C LYS A 64 10.38 -17.75 16.30
N VAL A 65 11.27 -18.68 15.97
CA VAL A 65 12.00 -18.67 14.69
C VAL A 65 11.04 -18.84 13.53
N GLU A 66 10.14 -19.83 13.59
CA GLU A 66 9.11 -20.07 12.58
C GLU A 66 8.23 -18.82 12.36
N GLN A 67 7.72 -18.21 13.44
CA GLN A 67 6.95 -16.96 13.35
C GLN A 67 7.72 -15.80 12.71
N LEU A 68 9.04 -15.72 12.95
CA LEU A 68 9.88 -14.68 12.35
C LEU A 68 10.13 -14.94 10.86
N GLU A 69 10.29 -16.20 10.47
CA GLU A 69 10.42 -16.59 9.06
C GLU A 69 9.14 -16.29 8.27
N GLU A 70 7.97 -16.61 8.82
CA GLU A 70 6.68 -16.24 8.24
C GLU A 70 6.56 -14.72 8.06
N LYS A 71 6.81 -13.95 9.12
CA LYS A 71 6.78 -12.47 9.06
C LYS A 71 7.76 -11.91 8.03
N LYS A 72 8.96 -12.48 7.93
CA LYS A 72 9.97 -12.08 6.94
C LYS A 72 9.44 -12.29 5.51
N ILE A 73 8.78 -13.43 5.24
CA ILE A 73 8.17 -13.70 3.93
C ILE A 73 7.07 -12.70 3.63
N CYS A 74 6.13 -12.47 4.57
CA CYS A 74 5.05 -11.50 4.39
C CYS A 74 5.58 -10.09 4.11
N LEU A 75 6.53 -9.61 4.90
CA LEU A 75 7.13 -8.29 4.70
C LEU A 75 7.88 -8.18 3.36
N GLY A 76 8.51 -9.27 2.91
CA GLY A 76 9.13 -9.31 1.57
C GLY A 76 8.12 -9.09 0.46
N LEU A 77 6.95 -9.74 0.55
CA LEU A 77 5.86 -9.55 -0.40
C LEU A 77 5.30 -8.12 -0.37
N ASP A 78 5.11 -7.54 0.81
CA ASP A 78 4.63 -6.16 0.95
C ASP A 78 5.57 -5.16 0.28
N VAL A 79 6.88 -5.34 0.44
CA VAL A 79 7.91 -4.51 -0.22
C VAL A 79 7.79 -4.61 -1.74
N ASP A 80 7.63 -5.81 -2.28
CA ASP A 80 7.48 -6.02 -3.73
C ASP A 80 6.17 -5.42 -4.27
N ILE A 81 5.07 -5.54 -3.53
CA ILE A 81 3.77 -4.91 -3.87
C ILE A 81 3.92 -3.39 -3.93
N HIS A 82 4.47 -2.78 -2.87
CA HIS A 82 4.65 -1.32 -2.84
C HIS A 82 5.58 -0.82 -3.94
N LYS A 83 6.64 -1.57 -4.26
CA LYS A 83 7.53 -1.25 -5.38
C LYS A 83 6.77 -1.27 -6.72
N MET A 84 5.94 -2.28 -6.95
CA MET A 84 5.14 -2.40 -8.16
C MET A 84 4.09 -1.27 -8.28
N GLU A 85 3.43 -0.92 -7.18
CA GLU A 85 2.47 0.19 -7.13
C GLU A 85 3.14 1.53 -7.44
N ALA A 86 4.31 1.80 -6.85
CA ALA A 86 5.07 3.02 -7.10
C ALA A 86 5.48 3.17 -8.57
N GLU A 87 5.96 2.09 -9.20
CA GLU A 87 6.30 2.11 -10.62
C GLU A 87 5.07 2.33 -11.52
N LYS A 88 3.93 1.70 -11.19
CA LYS A 88 2.67 1.91 -11.92
C LYS A 88 2.21 3.37 -11.82
N LEU A 89 2.28 3.96 -10.63
CA LEU A 89 1.94 5.37 -10.41
C LEU A 89 2.87 6.31 -11.18
N LYS A 90 4.17 6.04 -11.18
CA LYS A 90 5.16 6.82 -11.93
C LYS A 90 4.87 6.79 -13.44
N LYS A 91 4.58 5.60 -13.99
CA LYS A 91 4.20 5.48 -15.41
C LYS A 91 2.90 6.22 -15.72
N GLY A 92 1.88 6.08 -14.87
CA GLY A 92 0.62 6.80 -15.04
C GLY A 92 0.79 8.32 -15.02
N LYS A 93 1.62 8.84 -14.11
CA LYS A 93 1.96 10.26 -14.02
C LYS A 93 2.62 10.77 -15.31
N ASN A 94 3.63 10.05 -15.80
CA ASN A 94 4.36 10.46 -17.01
C ASN A 94 3.43 10.52 -18.23
N ASN A 95 2.56 9.53 -18.42
CA ASN A 95 1.58 9.54 -19.50
C ASN A 95 0.61 10.73 -19.41
N ALA A 96 0.09 11.01 -18.21
CA ALA A 96 -0.81 12.15 -18.01
C ALA A 96 -0.13 13.50 -18.24
N GLU A 97 1.18 13.60 -17.94
CA GLU A 97 1.99 14.78 -18.21
C GLU A 97 2.23 14.99 -19.72
N GLU A 98 2.54 13.92 -20.46
CA GLU A 98 2.63 13.93 -21.93
C GLU A 98 1.30 14.34 -22.58
N ASP A 99 0.18 13.79 -22.12
CA ASP A 99 -1.17 14.15 -22.60
C ASP A 99 -1.49 15.62 -22.33
N LEU A 100 -1.13 16.14 -21.16
CA LEU A 100 -1.32 17.54 -20.80
C LEU A 100 -0.50 18.48 -21.70
N ASP A 101 0.75 18.13 -21.98
CA ASP A 101 1.62 18.92 -22.86
C ASP A 101 1.10 18.92 -24.30
N SER A 102 0.62 17.78 -24.79
CA SER A 102 -0.04 17.66 -26.09
C SER A 102 -1.28 18.56 -26.17
N LEU A 103 -2.17 18.46 -25.17
CA LEU A 103 -3.38 19.29 -25.09
C LEU A 103 -3.05 20.78 -25.05
N LYS A 104 -2.02 21.17 -24.30
CA LYS A 104 -1.54 22.56 -24.23
C LYS A 104 -1.07 23.08 -25.59
N ILE A 105 -0.39 22.24 -26.37
CA ILE A 105 0.02 22.58 -27.74
C ILE A 105 -1.23 22.77 -28.63
N ASP A 106 -2.19 21.86 -28.56
CA ASP A 106 -3.39 21.94 -29.39
C ASP A 106 -4.31 23.11 -29.02
N CYS A 107 -4.43 23.44 -27.74
CA CYS A 107 -5.10 24.66 -27.30
C CYS A 107 -4.43 25.93 -27.88
N LYS A 108 -3.09 25.98 -27.91
CA LYS A 108 -2.36 27.11 -28.52
C LYS A 108 -2.64 27.18 -30.03
N LYS A 109 -2.60 26.06 -30.74
CA LYS A 109 -2.92 26.00 -32.18
C LYS A 109 -4.34 26.46 -32.45
N LEU A 110 -5.33 25.95 -31.71
CA LEU A 110 -6.73 26.34 -31.86
C LEU A 110 -6.93 27.84 -31.62
N ARG A 111 -6.29 28.41 -30.59
CA ARG A 111 -6.30 29.85 -30.34
C ARG A 111 -5.74 30.65 -31.52
N LEU A 112 -4.66 30.20 -32.13
CA LEU A 112 -4.08 30.82 -33.33
C LEU A 112 -5.02 30.69 -34.54
N SER A 113 -5.58 29.50 -34.77
CA SER A 113 -6.55 29.24 -35.84
C SER A 113 -7.79 30.12 -35.70
N MET A 114 -8.35 30.25 -34.50
CA MET A 114 -9.48 31.15 -34.21
C MET A 114 -9.15 32.61 -34.52
N ARG A 115 -7.94 33.06 -34.18
CA ARG A 115 -7.49 34.41 -34.56
C ARG A 115 -7.44 34.56 -36.08
N ILE A 116 -6.86 33.61 -36.79
CA ILE A 116 -6.75 33.66 -38.26
C ILE A 116 -8.12 33.59 -38.95
N THR A 117 -9.04 32.74 -38.49
CA THR A 117 -10.40 32.64 -39.07
C THR A 117 -11.28 33.82 -38.67
N SER A 118 -11.09 34.41 -37.49
CA SER A 118 -11.68 35.71 -37.12
C SER A 118 -11.08 36.89 -37.90
N VAL A 119 -9.90 36.68 -38.50
CA VAL A 119 -9.23 37.56 -39.47
C VAL A 119 -9.63 37.19 -40.92
N GLY A 120 -10.61 36.29 -41.12
CA GLY A 120 -11.41 36.28 -42.33
C GLY A 120 -12.27 37.55 -42.39
N LYS A 121 -12.50 38.08 -43.61
CA LYS A 121 -13.13 39.37 -43.92
C LYS A 121 -13.70 40.11 -42.71
N THR A 122 -13.11 41.24 -42.33
CA THR A 122 -13.66 42.09 -41.26
C THR A 122 -15.12 42.42 -41.55
N SER A 123 -15.92 42.67 -40.50
CA SER A 123 -17.32 43.08 -40.67
C SER A 123 -17.46 44.23 -41.68
N GLU A 124 -16.50 45.16 -41.71
CA GLU A 124 -16.41 46.22 -42.72
C GLU A 124 -16.22 45.71 -44.14
N GLN A 125 -15.37 44.70 -44.38
CA GLN A 125 -15.24 44.08 -45.70
C GLN A 125 -16.55 43.40 -46.12
N TRP A 126 -17.27 42.74 -45.20
CA TRP A 126 -18.61 42.21 -45.49
C TRP A 126 -19.63 43.31 -45.80
N GLN A 127 -19.61 44.42 -45.04
CA GLN A 127 -20.46 45.58 -45.28
C GLN A 127 -20.13 46.25 -46.62
N GLN A 128 -18.85 46.36 -46.98
CA GLN A 128 -18.43 46.97 -48.24
C GLN A 128 -18.78 46.08 -49.44
N GLU A 129 -18.63 44.77 -49.33
CA GLU A 129 -19.01 43.84 -50.39
C GLU A 129 -20.53 43.75 -50.57
N THR A 130 -21.30 43.76 -49.49
CA THR A 130 -22.78 43.86 -49.56
C THR A 130 -23.21 45.20 -50.14
N ARG A 131 -22.57 46.32 -49.77
CA ARG A 131 -22.80 47.65 -50.39
C ARG A 131 -22.49 47.65 -51.89
N LYS A 132 -21.43 46.96 -52.35
CA LYS A 132 -21.08 46.83 -53.78
C LYS A 132 -22.03 45.91 -54.55
N LYS A 133 -22.60 44.88 -53.91
CA LYS A 133 -23.52 43.90 -54.55
C LYS A 133 -24.98 44.39 -54.61
N LYS A 134 -25.44 45.18 -53.63
CA LYS A 134 -26.81 45.75 -53.58
C LYS A 134 -27.23 46.50 -54.87
N PRO A 135 -26.46 47.46 -55.41
CA PRO A 135 -26.87 48.19 -56.62
C PRO A 135 -26.87 47.30 -57.88
N LYS A 136 -25.99 46.29 -57.95
CA LYS A 136 -25.98 45.31 -59.05
C LYS A 136 -27.26 44.47 -59.06
N LEU A 137 -27.72 44.02 -57.90
CA LEU A 137 -28.98 43.27 -57.78
C LEU A 137 -30.19 44.13 -58.16
N ILE A 138 -30.21 45.40 -57.77
CA ILE A 138 -31.26 46.36 -58.14
C ILE A 138 -31.28 46.58 -59.67
N SER A 139 -30.10 46.73 -60.28
CA SER A 139 -29.96 46.87 -61.74
C SER A 139 -30.49 45.63 -62.47
N VAL A 140 -30.06 44.43 -62.07
CA VAL A 140 -30.56 43.17 -62.65
C VAL A 140 -32.07 43.04 -62.48
N LYS A 141 -32.63 43.37 -61.30
CA LYS A 141 -34.08 43.31 -61.05
C LYS A 141 -34.88 44.31 -61.89
N ARG A 142 -34.33 45.50 -62.17
CA ARG A 142 -34.95 46.45 -63.13
C ARG A 142 -34.89 45.91 -64.56
N ASN A 143 -33.75 45.36 -64.97
CA ASN A 143 -33.57 44.79 -66.30
C ASN A 143 -34.44 43.54 -66.52
N PHE A 144 -34.82 42.83 -65.45
CA PHE A 144 -35.74 41.70 -65.49
C PHE A 144 -37.22 42.09 -65.52
N LYS A 145 -37.59 43.27 -65.00
CA LYS A 145 -38.98 43.80 -65.01
C LYS A 145 -39.32 44.64 -66.24
N MET A 146 -38.31 45.23 -66.87
CA MET A 146 -38.48 46.03 -68.10
C MET A 146 -38.99 45.26 -69.35
N PRO A 147 -38.77 43.95 -69.55
CA PRO A 147 -39.31 43.22 -70.68
C PRO A 147 -40.84 43.03 -70.62
N GLU A 148 -41.46 43.12 -69.44
CA GLU A 148 -42.91 42.97 -69.26
C GLU A 148 -43.67 44.25 -69.61
N LEU A 149 -43.07 45.43 -69.38
CA LEU A 149 -43.69 46.74 -69.66
C LEU A 149 -43.57 47.16 -71.14
N LYS A 150 -42.62 46.60 -71.90
CA LYS A 150 -42.47 46.89 -73.34
C LYS A 150 -43.33 46.01 -74.24
N ARG A 151 -44.15 45.12 -73.67
CA ARG A 151 -45.06 44.21 -74.40
C ARG A 151 -46.52 44.68 -74.37
N ALA A 152 -46.79 45.88 -73.86
CA ALA A 152 -48.13 46.43 -73.61
C ALA A 152 -48.42 47.77 -74.34
N PHE A 153 -47.67 48.10 -75.39
CA PHE A 153 -47.99 49.18 -76.34
C PHE A 153 -47.86 48.65 -77.77
#